data_AF-W3VCN7-F1
#
_entry.id   AF-W3VCN7-F1
#
_cell.length_a   1.000
_cell.length_b   1.000
_cell.length_c   1.000
_cell.angle_alpha   90.00
_cell.angle_beta   90.00
_cell.angle_gamma   90.00
#
_symmetry.space_group_name_H-M   'P 1'
#
loop_
_entity.id
_entity.type
_entity.pdbx_description
1 polymer ?
#
loop_
_entity_poly.entity_id
_entity_poly.type
_entity_poly.pdbx_seq_one_letter_code
_entity_poly.pdbx_strand_id
1 'polypeptide(L)'
;MSDYLKGKRIVDPVLTSVARGYKNAAFIGEHLFPVVEMEKEGASVPTFGKSAFVEYDTKRAVGANSNVLIREKGSSLDIVLNEHDLATPVDYREKSESLFNEEAKAIRRSTNGVNLKRELYAARLAQDPAVYLSDSVKSLTVNERWVGGKGSPIKVIEAGIDVVRTAIGVRPNLMTMGASVMSLLKFHPEIQAAIGANERKRITIEILKDLFQIQNVVVGEPVSTPSIKENPVDIWADNLMLHYVSLPQAGAESADEYEPSFGYMFRRKGMPVADKYPGVGGKVNYCRYTDIYKVAVVGGDAGYLITNIVK
;
A
#
# COMPACT_ATOMS: atom_id res chain seq x y z
N MET A 1 -24.63 18.77 1.27
CA MET A 1 -23.68 19.72 1.87
C MET A 1 -24.27 21.11 1.70
N SER A 2 -24.59 21.84 2.78
CA SER A 2 -25.22 23.16 2.65
C SER A 2 -24.25 24.19 2.05
N ASP A 3 -24.75 25.13 1.25
CA ASP A 3 -23.95 26.17 0.57
C ASP A 3 -23.13 27.05 1.53
N TYR A 4 -23.48 27.05 2.83
CA TYR A 4 -22.72 27.72 3.89
C TYR A 4 -21.31 27.13 4.09
N LEU A 5 -21.13 25.82 3.86
CA LEU A 5 -19.83 25.15 3.99
C LEU A 5 -18.95 25.33 2.74
N LYS A 6 -19.57 25.46 1.56
CA LYS A 6 -18.86 25.66 0.28
C LYS A 6 -18.09 26.99 0.24
N GLY A 7 -18.60 28.05 0.87
CA GLY A 7 -17.94 29.37 0.91
C GLY A 7 -16.87 29.52 1.98
N LYS A 8 -16.75 28.58 2.95
CA LYS A 8 -15.81 28.70 4.08
C LYS A 8 -14.53 27.90 3.93
N ARG A 9 -14.51 26.83 3.13
CA ARG A 9 -13.27 26.13 2.74
C ARG A 9 -12.71 26.83 1.50
N ILE A 10 -11.86 27.84 1.71
CA ILE A 10 -11.08 28.46 0.62
C ILE A 10 -9.97 27.47 0.25
N VAL A 11 -10.28 26.54 -0.65
CA VAL A 11 -9.28 25.64 -1.24
C VAL A 11 -8.35 26.46 -2.12
N ASP A 12 -7.05 26.33 -1.93
CA ASP A 12 -6.05 26.99 -2.77
C ASP A 12 -5.69 26.03 -3.93
N PRO A 13 -6.12 26.30 -5.18
CA PRO A 13 -5.93 25.36 -6.29
C PRO A 13 -4.44 25.19 -6.65
N VAL A 14 -3.61 26.21 -6.42
CA VAL A 14 -2.17 26.16 -6.71
C VAL A 14 -1.48 25.28 -5.69
N LEU A 15 -1.75 25.49 -4.40
CA LEU A 15 -1.19 24.66 -3.34
C LEU A 15 -1.69 23.22 -3.42
N THR A 16 -2.95 23.02 -3.81
CA THR A 16 -3.52 21.69 -4.02
C THR A 16 -2.82 20.96 -5.17
N SER A 17 -2.52 21.65 -6.27
CA SER A 17 -1.73 21.08 -7.37
C SER A 17 -0.32 20.69 -6.94
N VAL A 18 0.35 21.56 -6.15
CA VAL A 18 1.68 21.26 -5.58
C VAL A 18 1.63 20.03 -4.66
N ALA A 19 0.59 19.91 -3.83
CA ALA A 19 0.41 18.77 -2.95
C ALA A 19 0.15 17.47 -3.73
N ARG A 20 -0.74 17.49 -4.71
CA ARG A 20 -1.06 16.32 -5.56
C ARG A 20 0.12 15.87 -6.41
N GLY A 21 0.95 16.80 -6.86
CA GLY A 21 2.18 16.50 -7.60
C GLY A 21 3.32 15.96 -6.74
N TYR A 22 3.24 16.10 -5.41
CA TYR A 22 4.28 15.60 -4.51
C TYR A 22 4.10 14.10 -4.24
N LYS A 23 5.06 13.30 -4.71
CA LYS A 23 5.16 11.87 -4.40
C LYS A 23 6.55 11.57 -3.86
N ASN A 24 6.60 10.78 -2.79
CA ASN A 24 7.85 10.22 -2.30
C ASN A 24 8.04 8.84 -2.94
N ALA A 25 9.06 8.72 -3.80
CA ALA A 25 9.33 7.50 -4.56
C ALA A 25 9.71 6.29 -3.69
N ALA A 26 10.11 6.52 -2.44
CA ALA A 26 10.43 5.45 -1.50
C ALA A 26 9.18 4.83 -0.84
N PHE A 27 8.01 5.46 -0.92
CA PHE A 27 6.78 4.93 -0.32
C PHE A 27 6.11 3.93 -1.25
N ILE A 28 5.75 2.77 -0.70
CA ILE A 28 5.28 1.63 -1.47
C ILE A 28 3.85 1.20 -1.07
N GLY A 29 3.26 1.84 -0.05
CA GLY A 29 1.92 1.52 0.43
C GLY A 29 0.84 1.65 -0.64
N GLU A 30 0.95 2.60 -1.58
CA GLU A 30 0.01 2.73 -2.71
C GLU A 30 0.15 1.61 -3.75
N HIS A 31 1.29 0.93 -3.83
CA HIS A 31 1.44 -0.26 -4.69
C HIS A 31 0.67 -1.46 -4.13
N LEU A 32 0.58 -1.55 -2.80
CA LEU A 32 -0.10 -2.64 -2.11
C LEU A 32 -1.59 -2.38 -1.91
N PHE A 33 -1.95 -1.11 -1.69
CA PHE A 33 -3.31 -0.65 -1.48
C PHE A 33 -3.67 0.42 -2.54
N PRO A 34 -4.10 0.00 -3.74
CA PRO A 34 -4.57 0.91 -4.78
C PRO A 34 -5.70 1.81 -4.28
N VAL A 35 -5.74 3.03 -4.80
CA VAL A 35 -6.71 4.03 -4.35
C VAL A 35 -8.07 3.77 -4.99
N VAL A 36 -9.09 3.64 -4.15
CA VAL A 36 -10.52 3.61 -4.54
C VAL A 36 -11.14 4.93 -4.10
N GLU A 37 -11.76 5.65 -5.04
CA GLU A 37 -12.44 6.90 -4.72
C GLU A 37 -13.87 6.67 -4.23
N MET A 38 -14.21 7.26 -3.10
CA MET A 38 -15.53 7.14 -2.48
C MET A 38 -16.29 8.47 -2.44
N GLU A 39 -17.57 8.41 -2.83
CA GLU A 39 -18.51 9.53 -2.78
C GLU A 39 -19.11 9.78 -1.39
N LYS A 40 -18.91 8.87 -0.43
CA LYS A 40 -19.36 8.97 0.97
C LYS A 40 -18.18 8.64 1.90
N GLU A 41 -18.20 9.17 3.12
CA GLU A 41 -17.17 8.83 4.13
C GLU A 41 -17.47 7.51 4.85
N GLY A 42 -18.69 6.99 4.71
CA GLY A 42 -19.08 5.66 5.16
C GLY A 42 -19.56 4.81 3.98
N ALA A 43 -19.04 3.60 3.83
CA ALA A 43 -19.57 2.59 2.92
C ALA A 43 -19.33 1.18 3.46
N SER A 44 -20.18 0.25 3.07
CA SER A 44 -19.95 -1.19 3.29
C SER A 44 -19.36 -1.75 2.00
N VAL A 45 -18.15 -2.30 2.09
CA VAL A 45 -17.40 -2.83 0.96
C VAL A 45 -17.44 -4.35 1.03
N PRO A 46 -17.62 -5.07 -0.09
CA PRO A 46 -17.51 -6.53 -0.07
C PRO A 46 -16.11 -6.95 0.39
N THR A 47 -16.06 -7.93 1.29
CA THR A 47 -14.82 -8.67 1.53
C THR A 47 -14.78 -9.87 0.59
N PHE A 48 -13.59 -10.15 0.09
CA PHE A 48 -13.34 -11.26 -0.79
C PHE A 48 -12.88 -12.45 0.04
N GLY A 49 -13.41 -13.61 -0.33
CA GLY A 49 -12.98 -14.90 0.17
C GLY A 49 -13.12 -15.93 -0.94
N LYS A 50 -12.95 -17.20 -0.59
CA LYS A 50 -13.02 -18.34 -1.53
C LYS A 50 -14.29 -18.39 -2.40
N SER A 51 -15.38 -17.75 -1.97
CA SER A 51 -16.65 -17.69 -2.71
C SER A 51 -16.59 -16.92 -4.03
N ALA A 52 -15.63 -16.00 -4.19
CA ALA A 52 -15.44 -15.26 -5.44
C ALA A 52 -14.92 -16.14 -6.60
N PHE A 53 -14.34 -17.31 -6.28
CA PHE A 53 -13.65 -18.19 -7.23
C PHE A 53 -14.29 -19.58 -7.35
N VAL A 54 -15.53 -19.75 -6.88
CA VAL A 54 -16.27 -21.02 -6.97
C VAL A 54 -16.64 -21.31 -8.43
N GLU A 55 -16.45 -22.56 -8.86
CA GLU A 55 -16.89 -23.04 -10.17
C GLU A 55 -18.42 -23.07 -10.23
N TYR A 56 -19.01 -22.31 -11.15
CA TYR A 56 -20.45 -22.31 -11.40
C TYR A 56 -20.78 -23.18 -12.60
N ASP A 57 -21.84 -24.00 -12.49
CA ASP A 57 -22.37 -24.70 -13.66
C ASP A 57 -23.00 -23.70 -14.63
N THR A 58 -22.38 -23.56 -15.79
CA THR A 58 -22.79 -22.64 -16.86
C THR A 58 -23.56 -23.35 -17.98
N LYS A 59 -23.61 -24.68 -17.97
CA LYS A 59 -24.28 -25.44 -19.03
C LYS A 59 -25.78 -25.41 -18.80
N ARG A 60 -26.48 -24.71 -19.70
CA ARG A 60 -27.95 -24.67 -19.72
C ARG A 60 -28.49 -25.56 -20.84
N ALA A 61 -29.48 -26.39 -20.53
CA ALA A 61 -30.26 -27.10 -21.54
C ALA A 61 -31.15 -26.13 -22.36
N VAL A 62 -31.43 -26.48 -23.61
CA VAL A 62 -32.32 -25.69 -24.48
C VAL A 62 -33.75 -25.71 -23.89
N GLY A 63 -34.28 -24.54 -23.54
CA GLY A 63 -35.61 -24.37 -22.95
C GLY A 63 -35.67 -24.32 -21.42
N ALA A 64 -34.56 -24.57 -20.70
CA ALA A 64 -34.52 -24.46 -19.24
C ALA A 64 -34.39 -23.01 -18.77
N ASN A 65 -34.79 -22.70 -17.54
CA ASN A 65 -34.50 -21.39 -16.94
C ASN A 65 -32.98 -21.16 -16.85
N SER A 66 -32.55 -19.89 -16.90
CA SER A 66 -31.12 -19.55 -16.74
C SER A 66 -30.61 -20.02 -15.38
N ASN A 67 -29.38 -20.53 -15.34
CA ASN A 67 -28.68 -20.76 -14.08
C ASN A 67 -28.49 -19.39 -13.43
N VAL A 68 -29.18 -19.16 -12.30
CA VAL A 68 -29.09 -17.90 -11.55
C VAL A 68 -27.97 -18.06 -10.54
N LEU A 69 -26.96 -17.20 -10.65
CA LEU A 69 -25.90 -17.11 -9.64
C LEU A 69 -26.54 -16.65 -8.33
N ILE A 70 -26.68 -17.58 -7.38
CA ILE A 70 -27.04 -17.25 -6.01
C ILE A 70 -25.80 -16.63 -5.41
N ARG A 71 -25.75 -15.29 -5.33
CA ARG A 71 -24.71 -14.61 -4.58
C ARG A 71 -24.83 -15.10 -3.14
N GLU A 72 -23.87 -15.90 -2.68
CA GLU A 72 -23.73 -16.13 -1.24
C GLU A 72 -23.68 -14.77 -0.55
N LYS A 73 -24.20 -14.72 0.68
CA LYS A 73 -24.23 -13.50 1.48
C LYS A 73 -22.78 -13.15 1.82
N GLY A 74 -22.11 -12.43 0.92
CA GLY A 74 -20.72 -12.03 1.08
C GLY A 74 -20.58 -11.27 2.39
N SER A 75 -19.53 -11.57 3.15
CA SER A 75 -19.16 -10.73 4.27
C SER A 75 -18.83 -9.34 3.74
N SER A 76 -19.33 -8.30 4.40
CA SER A 76 -19.01 -6.92 4.08
C SER A 76 -18.23 -6.30 5.23
N LEU A 77 -17.33 -5.38 4.88
CA LEU A 77 -16.54 -4.62 5.82
C LEU A 77 -17.04 -3.18 5.82
N ASP A 78 -17.41 -2.69 7.01
CA ASP A 78 -17.80 -1.30 7.16
C ASP A 78 -16.55 -0.41 7.23
N ILE A 79 -16.45 0.46 6.22
CA ILE A 79 -15.38 1.44 6.07
C ILE A 79 -15.93 2.80 6.46
N VAL A 80 -15.24 3.42 7.43
CA VAL A 80 -15.42 4.82 7.82
C VAL A 80 -14.10 5.52 7.58
N LEU A 81 -14.09 6.50 6.68
CA LEU A 81 -12.91 7.30 6.37
C LEU A 81 -12.60 8.27 7.52
N ASN A 82 -11.32 8.54 7.74
CA ASN A 82 -10.88 9.49 8.75
C ASN A 82 -10.21 10.68 8.06
N GLU A 83 -10.43 11.88 8.61
CA GLU A 83 -9.70 13.08 8.20
C GLU A 83 -8.27 13.03 8.75
N HIS A 84 -7.29 13.12 7.85
CA HIS A 84 -5.88 13.18 8.15
C HIS A 84 -5.35 14.53 7.66
N ASP A 85 -5.16 15.45 8.59
CA ASP A 85 -4.65 16.79 8.30
C ASP A 85 -3.32 17.08 9.00
N LEU A 86 -2.53 17.96 8.37
CA LEU A 86 -1.32 18.53 8.96
C LEU A 86 -1.13 19.94 8.46
N ALA A 87 -0.84 20.86 9.37
CA ALA A 87 -0.59 22.26 9.06
C ALA A 87 0.85 22.66 9.40
N THR A 88 1.54 23.29 8.46
CA THR A 88 2.89 23.83 8.66
C THR A 88 2.82 25.36 8.75
N PRO A 89 3.38 25.98 9.81
CA PRO A 89 3.41 27.43 9.96
C PRO A 89 4.41 28.08 9.01
N VAL A 90 4.08 29.29 8.55
CA VAL A 90 4.95 30.20 7.80
C VAL A 90 4.84 31.59 8.41
N ASP A 91 5.94 32.12 8.93
CA ASP A 91 5.98 33.47 9.49
C ASP A 91 6.09 34.53 8.39
N TYR A 92 5.46 35.69 8.58
CA TYR A 92 5.50 36.78 7.61
C TYR A 92 6.92 37.30 7.34
N ARG A 93 7.82 37.28 8.33
CA ARG A 93 9.23 37.67 8.15
C ARG A 93 10.00 36.63 7.34
N GLU A 94 9.76 35.35 7.60
CA GLU A 94 10.36 34.26 6.81
C GLU A 94 9.92 34.36 5.35
N LYS A 95 8.63 34.63 5.13
CA LYS A 95 8.08 34.86 3.79
C LYS A 95 8.66 36.10 3.10
N SER A 96 8.89 37.20 3.82
CA SER A 96 9.44 38.43 3.23
C SER A 96 10.91 38.32 2.86
N GLU A 97 11.69 37.53 3.61
CA GLU A 97 13.12 37.33 3.38
C GLU A 97 13.41 36.22 2.35
N SER A 98 12.45 35.34 2.08
CA SER A 98 12.69 34.22 1.17
C SER A 98 12.53 34.58 -0.30
N LEU A 99 13.52 34.14 -1.10
CA LEU A 99 13.46 34.17 -2.57
C LEU A 99 12.54 33.10 -3.16
N PHE A 100 12.13 32.11 -2.35
CA PHE A 100 11.31 30.98 -2.78
C PHE A 100 9.92 31.04 -2.17
N ASN A 101 8.97 30.32 -2.77
CA ASN A 101 7.62 30.21 -2.20
C ASN A 101 7.62 29.33 -0.94
N GLU A 102 7.67 29.97 0.23
CA GLU A 102 7.63 29.29 1.53
C GLU A 102 6.30 28.58 1.80
N GLU A 103 5.18 29.08 1.26
CA GLU A 103 3.88 28.40 1.37
C GLU A 103 3.91 27.05 0.62
N ALA A 104 4.53 27.01 -0.57
CA ALA A 104 4.72 25.77 -1.32
C ALA A 104 5.65 24.79 -0.59
N LYS A 105 6.72 25.27 0.06
CA LYS A 105 7.59 24.43 0.90
C LYS A 105 6.85 23.90 2.12
N ALA A 106 6.05 24.73 2.78
CA ALA A 106 5.24 24.35 3.93
C ALA A 106 4.18 23.29 3.57
N ILE A 107 3.54 23.41 2.41
CA ILE A 107 2.63 22.38 1.90
C ILE A 107 3.37 21.08 1.60
N ARG A 108 4.54 21.12 0.98
CA ARG A 108 5.35 19.90 0.74
C ARG A 108 5.72 19.19 2.04
N ARG A 109 6.09 19.94 3.09
CA ARG A 109 6.36 19.39 4.43
C ARG A 109 5.12 18.72 5.03
N SER A 110 3.98 19.41 4.99
CA SER A 110 2.70 18.88 5.49
C SER A 110 2.28 17.62 4.73
N THR A 111 2.40 17.64 3.40
CA THR A 111 2.10 16.50 2.51
C THR A 111 2.99 15.31 2.84
N ASN A 112 4.31 15.53 3.00
CA ASN A 112 5.24 14.45 3.35
C ASN A 112 4.93 13.85 4.73
N GLY A 113 4.56 14.67 5.72
CA GLY A 113 4.17 14.19 7.05
C GLY A 113 2.94 13.28 7.02
N VAL A 114 1.89 13.68 6.29
CA VAL A 114 0.68 12.85 6.14
C VAL A 114 0.97 11.58 5.33
N ASN A 115 1.74 11.68 4.25
CA ASN A 115 2.13 10.53 3.44
C ASN A 115 2.99 9.52 4.21
N LEU A 116 3.91 9.99 5.07
CA LEU A 116 4.70 9.11 5.94
C LEU A 116 3.79 8.37 6.94
N LYS A 117 2.81 9.06 7.53
CA LYS A 117 1.86 8.44 8.44
C LYS A 117 1.01 7.38 7.72
N ARG A 118 0.60 7.68 6.49
CA ARG A 118 -0.13 6.75 5.62
C ARG A 118 0.68 5.50 5.30
N GLU A 119 1.96 5.68 4.96
CA GLU A 119 2.90 4.58 4.73
C GLU A 119 3.04 3.69 5.97
N LEU A 120 3.18 4.29 7.16
CA LEU A 120 3.21 3.56 8.42
C LEU A 120 1.93 2.76 8.69
N TYR A 121 0.76 3.32 8.36
CA TYR A 121 -0.50 2.59 8.49
C TYR A 121 -0.58 1.40 7.54
N ALA A 122 -0.24 1.61 6.26
CA ALA A 122 -0.23 0.57 5.24
C ALA A 122 0.76 -0.55 5.61
N ALA A 123 1.99 -0.19 5.99
CA ALA A 123 3.02 -1.14 6.34
C ALA A 123 2.66 -1.95 7.60
N ARG A 124 2.09 -1.32 8.63
CA ARG A 124 1.65 -2.04 9.85
C ARG A 124 0.51 -3.01 9.55
N LEU A 125 -0.45 -2.60 8.73
CA LEU A 125 -1.57 -3.45 8.35
C LEU A 125 -1.12 -4.63 7.49
N ALA A 126 -0.24 -4.39 6.51
CA ALA A 126 0.30 -5.43 5.65
C ALA A 126 1.21 -6.42 6.38
N GLN A 127 1.87 -6.01 7.46
CA GLN A 127 2.78 -6.87 8.22
C GLN A 127 2.13 -7.53 9.43
N ASP A 128 0.83 -7.30 9.66
CA ASP A 128 0.09 -7.91 10.76
C ASP A 128 -0.33 -9.34 10.39
N PRO A 129 0.16 -10.39 11.07
CA PRO A 129 -0.27 -11.76 10.80
C PRO A 129 -1.79 -11.98 10.90
N ALA A 130 -2.49 -11.16 11.68
CA ALA A 130 -3.93 -11.30 11.90
C ALA A 130 -4.80 -11.00 10.67
N VAL A 131 -4.27 -10.31 9.65
CA VAL A 131 -5.01 -10.01 8.41
C VAL A 131 -4.91 -11.10 7.36
N TYR A 132 -4.08 -12.13 7.60
CA TYR A 132 -3.85 -13.25 6.68
C TYR A 132 -4.56 -14.51 7.17
N LEU A 133 -4.75 -15.47 6.25
CA LEU A 133 -5.10 -16.83 6.63
C LEU A 133 -3.96 -17.49 7.42
N SER A 134 -4.29 -18.43 8.32
CA SER A 134 -3.28 -19.15 9.13
C SER A 134 -2.19 -19.81 8.29
N ASP A 135 -2.57 -20.38 7.15
CA ASP A 135 -1.67 -21.10 6.24
C ASP A 135 -0.90 -20.14 5.32
N SER A 136 -1.28 -18.85 5.31
CA SER A 136 -0.67 -17.78 4.54
C SER A 136 0.38 -16.99 5.33
N VAL A 137 0.77 -17.46 6.53
CA VAL A 137 1.81 -16.84 7.34
C VAL A 137 2.93 -17.84 7.62
N LYS A 138 4.17 -17.45 7.33
CA LYS A 138 5.38 -18.23 7.61
C LYS A 138 6.38 -17.41 8.39
N SER A 139 6.47 -17.67 9.69
CA SER A 139 7.60 -17.21 10.50
C SER A 139 8.79 -18.15 10.29
N LEU A 140 9.93 -17.63 9.83
CA LEU A 140 11.14 -18.42 9.69
C LEU A 140 11.73 -18.75 11.07
N THR A 141 12.11 -20.01 11.25
CA THR A 141 12.90 -20.44 12.41
C THR A 141 14.36 -20.03 12.23
N VAL A 142 15.15 -20.07 13.31
CA VAL A 142 16.57 -19.66 13.31
C VAL A 142 17.40 -20.32 12.19
N ASN A 143 17.09 -21.57 11.84
CA ASN A 143 17.81 -22.32 10.79
C ASN A 143 17.30 -22.03 9.37
N GLU A 144 16.09 -21.48 9.23
CA GLU A 144 15.48 -21.13 7.94
C GLU A 144 15.80 -19.69 7.51
N ARG A 145 16.31 -18.86 8.44
CA ARG A 145 16.71 -17.47 8.19
C ARG A 145 17.76 -17.35 7.10
N TRP A 146 17.69 -16.24 6.36
CA TRP A 146 18.55 -16.00 5.18
C TRP A 146 19.89 -15.33 5.51
N VAL A 147 20.13 -15.06 6.80
CA VAL A 147 21.37 -14.45 7.29
C VAL A 147 22.55 -15.37 7.02
N GLY A 148 23.62 -14.81 6.46
CA GLY A 148 24.84 -15.54 6.14
C GLY A 148 24.70 -16.50 4.95
N GLY A 149 23.68 -16.32 4.09
CA GLY A 149 23.46 -17.15 2.91
C GLY A 149 22.93 -18.56 3.21
N LYS A 150 22.28 -18.71 4.37
CA LYS A 150 21.61 -19.95 4.80
C LYS A 150 20.13 -19.94 4.41
N GLY A 151 19.45 -21.05 4.63
CA GLY A 151 18.04 -21.20 4.29
C GLY A 151 17.81 -21.31 2.78
N SER A 152 16.54 -21.37 2.40
CA SER A 152 16.12 -21.55 1.01
C SER A 152 15.07 -20.52 0.60
N PRO A 153 15.46 -19.27 0.28
CA PRO A 153 14.54 -18.25 -0.21
C PRO A 153 13.67 -18.72 -1.38
N ILE A 154 14.25 -19.47 -2.33
CA ILE A 154 13.49 -19.92 -3.51
C ILE A 154 12.34 -20.82 -3.07
N LYS A 155 12.63 -21.82 -2.24
CA LYS A 155 11.63 -22.77 -1.74
C LYS A 155 10.52 -22.08 -0.94
N VAL A 156 10.88 -21.12 -0.10
CA VAL A 156 9.90 -20.42 0.75
C VAL A 156 8.99 -19.51 -0.08
N ILE A 157 9.56 -18.78 -1.05
CA ILE A 157 8.80 -17.87 -1.91
C ILE A 157 7.87 -18.66 -2.84
N GLU A 158 8.35 -19.71 -3.50
CA GLU A 158 7.51 -20.58 -4.36
C GLU A 158 6.36 -21.23 -3.59
N ALA A 159 6.63 -21.69 -2.36
CA ALA A 159 5.57 -22.20 -1.49
C ALA A 159 4.50 -21.13 -1.18
N GLY A 160 4.92 -19.88 -0.95
CA GLY A 160 3.99 -18.76 -0.76
C GLY A 160 3.17 -18.43 -2.02
N ILE A 161 3.80 -18.47 -3.20
CA ILE A 161 3.12 -18.29 -4.49
C ILE A 161 2.03 -19.35 -4.67
N ASP A 162 2.33 -20.61 -4.37
CA ASP A 162 1.38 -21.71 -4.48
C ASP A 162 0.24 -21.62 -3.45
N VAL A 163 0.50 -21.17 -2.23
CA VAL A 163 -0.55 -20.92 -1.23
C VAL A 163 -1.54 -19.87 -1.72
N VAL A 164 -1.06 -18.72 -2.20
CA VAL A 164 -1.95 -17.67 -2.74
C VAL A 164 -2.69 -18.18 -3.97
N ARG A 165 -2.00 -18.81 -4.93
CA ARG A 165 -2.62 -19.37 -6.13
C ARG A 165 -3.70 -20.39 -5.82
N THR A 166 -3.51 -21.21 -4.80
CA THR A 166 -4.51 -22.22 -4.38
C THR A 166 -5.68 -21.56 -3.65
N ALA A 167 -5.45 -20.46 -2.93
CA ALA A 167 -6.49 -19.76 -2.20
C ALA A 167 -7.43 -18.96 -3.11
N ILE A 168 -6.88 -18.23 -4.09
CA ILE A 168 -7.65 -17.30 -4.95
C ILE A 168 -7.69 -17.69 -6.43
N GLY A 169 -7.06 -18.80 -6.83
CA GLY A 169 -7.01 -19.25 -8.23
C GLY A 169 -6.07 -18.44 -9.13
N VAL A 170 -5.44 -17.38 -8.63
CA VAL A 170 -4.55 -16.48 -9.38
C VAL A 170 -3.21 -16.35 -8.66
N ARG A 171 -2.11 -16.29 -9.43
CA ARG A 171 -0.78 -16.05 -8.88
C ARG A 171 -0.65 -14.63 -8.32
N PRO A 172 0.12 -14.43 -7.23
CA PRO A 172 0.45 -13.08 -6.77
C PRO A 172 1.19 -12.31 -7.87
N ASN A 173 0.89 -11.02 -7.98
CA ASN A 173 1.47 -10.13 -8.98
C ASN A 173 2.43 -9.09 -8.37
N LEU A 174 2.44 -8.98 -7.05
CA LEU A 174 3.28 -8.06 -6.29
C LEU A 174 4.06 -8.82 -5.21
N MET A 175 5.37 -8.59 -5.17
CA MET A 175 6.23 -8.97 -4.06
C MET A 175 6.77 -7.71 -3.40
N THR A 176 6.54 -7.58 -2.09
CA THR A 176 7.07 -6.48 -1.28
C THR A 176 8.04 -7.02 -0.25
N MET A 177 9.10 -6.27 0.05
CA MET A 177 10.07 -6.69 1.06
C MET A 177 10.73 -5.50 1.74
N GLY A 178 11.17 -5.69 2.98
CA GLY A 178 12.03 -4.73 3.67
C GLY A 178 13.40 -4.58 3.01
N ALA A 179 14.03 -3.41 3.18
CA ALA A 179 15.38 -3.14 2.67
C ALA A 179 16.43 -4.15 3.18
N SER A 180 16.29 -4.59 4.43
CA SER A 180 17.15 -5.60 5.06
C SER A 180 17.10 -6.95 4.33
N VAL A 181 15.91 -7.38 3.92
CA VAL A 181 15.68 -8.61 3.16
C VAL A 181 16.32 -8.52 1.79
N MET A 182 16.10 -7.43 1.05
CA MET A 182 16.73 -7.24 -0.26
C MET A 182 18.26 -7.25 -0.15
N SER A 183 18.84 -6.70 0.92
CA SER A 183 20.28 -6.76 1.15
C SER A 183 20.82 -8.19 1.31
N LEU A 184 20.04 -9.10 1.92
CA LEU A 184 20.40 -10.51 2.02
C LEU A 184 20.25 -11.22 0.67
N LEU A 185 19.16 -10.95 -0.05
CA LEU A 185 18.89 -11.57 -1.35
C LEU A 185 19.95 -11.20 -2.41
N LYS A 186 20.52 -10.00 -2.38
CA LYS A 186 21.53 -9.52 -3.36
C LYS A 186 22.69 -10.49 -3.62
N PHE A 187 23.10 -11.23 -2.58
CA PHE A 187 24.24 -12.15 -2.63
C PHE A 187 23.90 -13.54 -2.10
N HIS A 188 22.62 -13.94 -2.15
CA HIS A 188 22.21 -15.23 -1.63
C HIS A 188 22.73 -16.37 -2.51
N PRO A 189 23.50 -17.36 -1.98
CA PRO A 189 24.11 -18.42 -2.79
C PRO A 189 23.11 -19.27 -3.56
N GLU A 190 21.95 -19.57 -2.97
CA GLU A 190 20.89 -20.36 -3.64
C GLU A 190 20.37 -19.66 -4.91
N ILE A 191 20.15 -18.36 -4.84
CA ILE A 191 19.65 -17.58 -5.98
C ILE A 191 20.75 -17.41 -7.02
N GLN A 192 22.00 -17.17 -6.60
CA GLN A 192 23.14 -17.12 -7.52
C GLN A 192 23.32 -18.44 -8.28
N ALA A 193 23.11 -19.58 -7.61
CA ALA A 193 23.18 -20.89 -8.24
C ALA A 193 22.04 -21.11 -9.26
N ALA A 194 20.83 -20.61 -8.96
CA ALA A 194 19.69 -20.72 -9.87
C ALA A 194 19.85 -19.92 -11.16
N ILE A 195 20.54 -18.78 -11.11
CA ILE A 195 20.79 -17.91 -12.28
C ILE A 195 21.94 -18.47 -13.16
N GLY A 196 22.80 -19.34 -12.61
CA GLY A 196 23.88 -19.99 -13.34
C GLY A 196 25.22 -19.23 -13.32
N ALA A 197 26.30 -19.94 -13.66
CA ALA A 197 27.68 -19.52 -13.39
C ALA A 197 28.18 -18.30 -14.20
N ASN A 198 27.53 -17.97 -15.33
CA ASN A 198 27.99 -16.94 -16.27
C ASN A 198 27.26 -15.60 -16.12
N GLU A 199 26.27 -15.52 -15.25
CA GLU A 199 25.47 -14.31 -15.06
C GLU A 199 26.00 -13.42 -13.94
N ARG A 200 25.47 -12.19 -13.89
CA ARG A 200 25.86 -11.17 -12.91
C ARG A 200 25.75 -11.77 -11.49
N LYS A 201 26.87 -11.80 -10.75
CA LYS A 201 26.90 -12.26 -9.34
C LYS A 201 26.00 -11.45 -8.39
N ARG A 202 25.41 -10.34 -8.85
CA ARG A 202 24.52 -9.48 -8.07
C ARG A 202 23.09 -9.66 -8.54
N ILE A 203 22.23 -10.07 -7.61
CA ILE A 203 20.80 -10.26 -7.84
C ILE A 203 20.12 -8.88 -7.86
N THR A 204 19.44 -8.58 -8.97
CA THR A 204 18.67 -7.35 -9.15
C THR A 204 17.17 -7.63 -9.07
N ILE A 205 16.36 -6.57 -8.99
CA ILE A 205 14.91 -6.66 -8.92
C ILE A 205 14.34 -7.35 -10.16
N GLU A 206 14.92 -7.09 -11.34
CA GLU A 206 14.54 -7.69 -12.61
C GLU A 206 14.77 -9.21 -12.61
N ILE A 207 15.88 -9.65 -12.02
CA ILE A 207 16.18 -11.07 -11.87
C ILE A 207 15.17 -11.74 -10.93
N LEU A 208 14.77 -11.07 -9.84
CA LEU A 208 13.74 -11.60 -8.94
C LEU A 208 12.36 -11.68 -9.63
N LYS A 209 12.01 -10.68 -10.45
CA LYS A 209 10.78 -10.70 -11.26
C LYS A 209 10.75 -11.91 -12.20
N ASP A 210 11.86 -12.15 -12.90
CA ASP A 210 11.98 -13.25 -13.85
C ASP A 210 11.98 -14.61 -13.15
N LEU A 211 12.82 -14.77 -12.11
CA LEU A 211 12.97 -16.01 -11.36
C LEU A 211 11.65 -16.50 -10.76
N PHE A 212 10.89 -15.60 -10.14
CA PHE A 212 9.62 -15.94 -9.47
C PHE A 212 8.38 -15.72 -10.36
N GLN A 213 8.57 -15.23 -11.58
CA GLN A 213 7.49 -14.86 -12.51
C GLN A 213 6.46 -13.90 -11.90
N ILE A 214 6.93 -12.95 -11.09
CA ILE A 214 6.09 -11.92 -10.44
C ILE A 214 6.25 -10.61 -11.19
N GLN A 215 5.13 -9.97 -11.54
CA GLN A 215 5.13 -8.76 -12.38
C GLN A 215 5.87 -7.59 -11.71
N ASN A 216 5.62 -7.38 -10.42
CA ASN A 216 6.16 -6.27 -9.66
C ASN A 216 6.86 -6.72 -8.39
N VAL A 217 8.06 -6.19 -8.18
CA VAL A 217 8.87 -6.42 -6.99
C VAL A 217 9.26 -5.04 -6.48
N VAL A 218 8.89 -4.74 -5.26
CA VAL A 218 9.01 -3.41 -4.68
C VAL A 218 9.68 -3.51 -3.31
N VAL A 219 10.66 -2.65 -3.07
CA VAL A 219 11.46 -2.66 -1.84
C VAL A 219 11.06 -1.48 -0.96
N GLY A 220 10.68 -1.79 0.27
CA GLY A 220 10.41 -0.81 1.31
C GLY A 220 11.70 -0.28 1.89
N GLU A 221 12.28 0.74 1.24
CA GLU A 221 13.45 1.49 1.73
C GLU A 221 13.21 2.55 2.82
N PRO A 222 12.00 3.09 3.06
CA PRO A 222 11.85 4.23 3.94
C PRO A 222 12.00 3.80 5.41
N VAL A 223 12.69 4.65 6.18
CA VAL A 223 12.81 4.54 7.64
C VAL A 223 11.93 5.57 8.32
N SER A 224 11.48 5.24 9.52
CA SER A 224 10.78 6.16 10.41
C SER A 224 11.49 6.24 11.74
N THR A 225 11.48 7.42 12.33
CA THR A 225 12.06 7.66 13.66
C THR A 225 10.91 7.92 14.62
N PRO A 226 10.61 7.02 15.58
CA PRO A 226 9.43 7.16 16.45
C PRO A 226 9.45 8.43 17.30
N SER A 227 10.65 8.91 17.63
CA SER A 227 10.91 10.16 18.35
C SER A 227 12.26 10.73 17.93
N ILE A 228 12.43 12.06 17.95
CA ILE A 228 13.68 12.76 17.57
C ILE A 228 14.94 12.19 18.28
N LYS A 229 14.75 11.56 19.45
CA LYS A 229 15.83 10.99 20.26
C LYS A 229 16.11 9.50 19.99
N GLU A 230 15.33 8.86 19.14
CA GLU A 230 15.42 7.43 18.86
C GLU A 230 16.08 7.16 17.51
N ASN A 231 16.63 5.95 17.37
CA ASN A 231 17.22 5.52 16.12
C ASN A 231 16.13 5.31 15.06
N PRO A 232 16.43 5.58 13.77
CA PRO A 232 15.54 5.21 12.68
C PRO A 232 15.29 3.70 12.64
N VAL A 233 14.06 3.32 12.34
CA VAL A 233 13.60 1.93 12.19
C VAL A 233 12.97 1.77 10.80
N ASP A 234 13.28 0.65 10.14
CA ASP A 234 12.69 0.30 8.84
C ASP A 234 11.16 0.19 8.95
N ILE A 235 10.44 0.87 8.05
CA ILE A 235 8.97 0.83 8.04
C ILE A 235 8.45 -0.57 7.65
N TRP A 236 9.16 -1.22 6.73
CA TRP A 236 8.82 -2.53 6.16
C TRP A 236 9.58 -3.70 6.80
N ALA A 237 10.13 -3.48 8.00
CA ALA A 237 10.82 -4.46 8.86
C ALA A 237 11.71 -5.48 8.10
N ASP A 238 11.82 -6.71 8.60
CA ASP A 238 12.51 -7.83 7.96
C ASP A 238 11.52 -8.85 7.37
N ASN A 239 10.42 -8.34 6.82
CA ASN A 239 9.36 -9.15 6.24
C ASN A 239 9.45 -9.18 4.71
N LEU A 240 8.99 -10.28 4.13
CA LEU A 240 8.71 -10.41 2.70
C LEU A 240 7.25 -10.82 2.54
N MET A 241 6.53 -10.15 1.67
CA MET A 241 5.13 -10.44 1.42
C MET A 241 4.86 -10.62 -0.07
N LEU A 242 3.93 -11.51 -0.37
CA LEU A 242 3.43 -11.76 -1.71
C LEU A 242 1.95 -11.43 -1.73
N HIS A 243 1.51 -10.66 -2.71
CA HIS A 243 0.14 -10.18 -2.79
C HIS A 243 -0.37 -10.25 -4.22
N TYR A 244 -1.67 -10.48 -4.31
CA TYR A 244 -2.45 -10.19 -5.51
C TYR A 244 -3.17 -8.85 -5.33
N VAL A 245 -2.82 -7.89 -6.17
CA VAL A 245 -3.34 -6.52 -6.13
C VAL A 245 -4.02 -6.18 -7.45
N SER A 246 -5.30 -5.78 -7.42
CA SER A 246 -5.95 -5.30 -8.64
C SER A 246 -5.58 -3.85 -8.89
N LEU A 247 -4.87 -3.60 -9.99
CA LEU A 247 -4.50 -2.25 -10.39
C LEU A 247 -5.68 -1.59 -11.12
N PRO A 248 -5.81 -0.24 -11.05
CA PRO A 248 -6.80 0.48 -11.84
C PRO A 248 -6.72 0.08 -13.31
N GLN A 249 -7.87 -0.18 -13.93
CA GLN A 249 -7.93 -0.51 -15.36
C GLN A 249 -7.36 0.65 -16.19
N ALA A 250 -6.80 0.32 -17.36
CA ALA A 250 -6.20 1.34 -18.23
C ALA A 250 -7.24 2.41 -18.61
N GLY A 251 -6.99 3.65 -18.20
CA GLY A 251 -7.89 4.79 -18.42
C GLY A 251 -8.86 5.08 -17.27
N ALA A 252 -8.87 4.28 -16.20
CA ALA A 252 -9.60 4.56 -14.97
C ALA A 252 -8.74 5.38 -13.99
N GLU A 253 -9.35 6.37 -13.32
CA GLU A 253 -8.69 7.19 -12.30
C GLU A 253 -8.65 6.51 -10.91
N SER A 254 -9.47 5.49 -10.69
CA SER A 254 -9.58 4.75 -9.43
C SER A 254 -9.62 3.24 -9.65
N ALA A 255 -9.18 2.48 -8.65
CA ALA A 255 -9.43 1.04 -8.59
C ALA A 255 -10.93 0.77 -8.35
N ASP A 256 -11.37 -0.44 -8.70
CA ASP A 256 -12.74 -0.90 -8.51
C ASP A 256 -12.83 -1.73 -7.22
N GLU A 257 -13.61 -1.29 -6.24
CA GLU A 257 -13.80 -2.01 -4.98
C GLU A 257 -14.45 -3.39 -5.12
N TYR A 258 -15.06 -3.69 -6.28
CA TYR A 258 -15.66 -4.99 -6.58
C TYR A 258 -14.69 -5.98 -7.22
N GLU A 259 -13.49 -5.55 -7.61
CA GLU A 259 -12.45 -6.46 -8.07
C GLU A 259 -11.73 -7.10 -6.88
N PRO A 260 -11.52 -8.44 -6.89
CA PRO A 260 -10.76 -9.10 -5.83
C PRO A 260 -9.34 -8.56 -5.72
N SER A 261 -8.93 -8.17 -4.51
CA SER A 261 -7.57 -7.72 -4.21
C SER A 261 -7.25 -7.97 -2.74
N PHE A 262 -5.97 -7.99 -2.38
CA PHE A 262 -5.55 -8.01 -0.98
C PHE A 262 -6.17 -6.85 -0.17
N GLY A 263 -6.10 -5.63 -0.70
CA GLY A 263 -6.55 -4.45 0.02
C GLY A 263 -6.67 -3.22 -0.87
N TYR A 264 -7.40 -2.23 -0.37
CA TYR A 264 -7.59 -0.94 -1.01
C TYR A 264 -7.33 0.21 -0.05
N MET A 265 -6.93 1.34 -0.61
CA MET A 265 -6.95 2.61 0.07
C MET A 265 -8.19 3.38 -0.36
N PHE A 266 -9.19 3.42 0.50
CA PHE A 266 -10.38 4.20 0.25
C PHE A 266 -10.10 5.68 0.52
N ARG A 267 -10.33 6.54 -0.47
CA ARG A 267 -10.13 7.99 -0.37
C ARG A 267 -11.40 8.72 -0.77
N ARG A 268 -11.74 9.78 -0.05
CA ARG A 268 -12.85 10.67 -0.41
C ARG A 268 -12.61 11.31 -1.77
N LYS A 269 -13.57 11.23 -2.69
CA LYS A 269 -13.48 11.90 -3.99
C LYS A 269 -13.24 13.41 -3.84
N GLY A 270 -12.30 13.93 -4.61
CA GLY A 270 -11.88 15.34 -4.56
C GLY A 270 -10.78 15.64 -3.54
N MET A 271 -10.40 14.67 -2.70
CA MET A 271 -9.22 14.74 -1.84
C MET A 271 -7.98 14.16 -2.55
N PRO A 272 -6.75 14.58 -2.19
CA PRO A 272 -6.42 15.57 -1.17
C PRO A 272 -6.66 17.02 -1.62
N VAL A 273 -6.77 17.91 -0.63
CA VAL A 273 -6.86 19.37 -0.81
C VAL A 273 -5.87 20.08 0.09
N ALA A 274 -5.43 21.27 -0.35
CA ALA A 274 -4.63 22.17 0.45
C ALA A 274 -5.32 23.53 0.61
N ASP A 275 -5.20 24.09 1.80
CA ASP A 275 -5.73 25.41 2.15
C ASP A 275 -4.75 26.18 3.04
N LYS A 276 -5.05 27.47 3.24
CA LYS A 276 -4.28 28.33 4.13
C LYS A 276 -5.19 29.14 5.04
N TYR A 277 -4.76 29.33 6.28
CA TYR A 277 -5.49 30.12 7.26
C TYR A 277 -4.54 30.90 8.18
N PRO A 278 -4.92 32.11 8.63
CA PRO A 278 -4.11 32.89 9.54
C PRO A 278 -4.14 32.28 10.95
N GLY A 279 -2.98 32.27 11.60
CA GLY A 279 -2.82 31.92 13.00
C GLY A 279 -3.29 33.02 13.96
N VAL A 280 -3.42 32.65 15.24
CA VAL A 280 -3.72 33.61 16.31
C VAL A 280 -2.63 34.70 16.33
N GLY A 281 -3.05 35.96 16.21
CA GLY A 281 -2.14 37.12 16.19
C GLY A 281 -1.70 37.58 14.79
N GLY A 282 -2.14 36.92 13.70
CA GLY A 282 -2.03 37.43 12.33
C GLY A 282 -0.62 37.50 11.72
N LYS A 283 0.41 37.02 12.44
CA LYS A 283 1.81 37.02 12.00
C LYS A 283 2.23 35.73 11.28
N VAL A 284 1.55 34.62 11.60
CA VAL A 284 1.84 33.30 11.06
C VAL A 284 0.67 32.86 10.18
N ASN A 285 0.96 32.38 8.99
CA ASN A 285 -0.01 31.70 8.15
C ASN A 285 0.26 30.20 8.20
N TYR A 286 -0.78 29.41 8.42
CA TYR A 286 -0.71 27.96 8.38
C TYR A 286 -1.09 27.48 6.99
N CYS A 287 -0.22 26.68 6.39
CA CYS A 287 -0.50 25.97 5.15
C CYS A 287 -0.86 24.53 5.52
N ARG A 288 -2.09 24.12 5.25
CA ARG A 288 -2.63 22.82 5.64
C ARG A 288 -2.84 21.91 4.45
N TYR A 289 -2.45 20.66 4.62
CA TYR A 289 -2.77 19.55 3.75
C TYR A 289 -3.82 18.68 4.43
N THR A 290 -4.92 18.38 3.73
CA THR A 290 -6.00 17.53 4.23
C THR A 290 -6.25 16.39 3.23
N ASP A 291 -6.20 15.16 3.72
CA ASP A 291 -6.64 13.97 2.99
C ASP A 291 -7.64 13.20 3.85
N ILE A 292 -8.66 12.61 3.24
CA ILE A 292 -9.66 11.81 3.96
C ILE A 292 -9.60 10.41 3.38
N TYR A 293 -9.03 9.48 4.16
CA TYR A 293 -8.79 8.12 3.68
C TYR A 293 -8.89 7.07 4.79
N LYS A 294 -8.97 5.81 4.38
CA LYS A 294 -8.76 4.62 5.22
C LYS A 294 -8.12 3.52 4.39
N VAL A 295 -7.06 2.92 4.92
CA VAL A 295 -6.45 1.71 4.35
C VAL A 295 -7.15 0.50 4.97
N ALA A 296 -7.56 -0.45 4.14
CA ALA A 296 -8.20 -1.67 4.61
C ALA A 296 -7.81 -2.89 3.76
N VAL A 297 -7.73 -4.04 4.43
CA VAL A 297 -7.58 -5.36 3.80
C VAL A 297 -8.99 -5.87 3.52
N VAL A 298 -9.24 -6.24 2.25
CA VAL A 298 -10.53 -6.76 1.80
C VAL A 298 -10.45 -8.24 1.42
N GLY A 299 -9.25 -8.78 1.15
CA GLY A 299 -9.03 -10.18 0.80
C GLY A 299 -7.74 -10.72 1.44
N GLY A 300 -7.82 -11.16 2.71
CA GLY A 300 -6.66 -11.70 3.43
C GLY A 300 -6.11 -13.02 2.86
N ASP A 301 -6.89 -13.68 2.00
CA ASP A 301 -6.53 -14.88 1.23
C ASP A 301 -5.67 -14.58 0.00
N ALA A 302 -5.70 -13.34 -0.49
CA ALA A 302 -4.90 -12.85 -1.62
C ALA A 302 -3.47 -12.43 -1.22
N GLY A 303 -3.00 -12.83 -0.05
CA GLY A 303 -1.70 -12.46 0.50
C GLY A 303 -0.96 -13.62 1.16
N TYR A 304 0.36 -13.49 1.25
CA TYR A 304 1.26 -14.36 2.00
C TYR A 304 2.32 -13.52 2.72
N LEU A 305 2.56 -13.81 3.99
CA LEU A 305 3.49 -13.07 4.83
C LEU A 305 4.61 -13.99 5.33
N ILE A 306 5.85 -13.63 5.02
CA ILE A 306 7.05 -14.26 5.56
C ILE A 306 7.67 -13.28 6.57
N THR A 307 7.83 -13.73 7.80
CA THR A 307 8.41 -12.93 8.88
C THR A 307 9.70 -13.54 9.42
N ASN A 308 10.43 -12.74 10.21
CA ASN A 308 11.60 -13.19 10.96
C ASN A 308 12.74 -13.67 10.04
N ILE A 309 12.94 -12.96 8.91
CA ILE A 309 13.94 -13.33 7.89
C ILE A 309 15.35 -13.02 8.38
N VAL A 310 15.51 -11.93 9.12
CA VAL A 310 16.79 -11.46 9.65
C VAL A 310 16.93 -11.84 11.12
N LYS A 311 16.00 -11.43 11.99
CA LYS A 311 16.18 -11.52 13.45
C LYS A 311 14.91 -11.73 14.26
#